data_AF-A0A1Z9B5I0-F1
#
_entry.id   AF-A0A1Z9B5I0-F1
#
_cell.length_a   1.000
_cell.length_b   1.000
_cell.length_c   1.000
_cell.angle_alpha   90.00
_cell.angle_beta   90.00
_cell.angle_gamma   90.00
#
_symmetry.space_group_name_H-M   'P 1'
#
loop_
_entity.id
_entity.type
_entity.pdbx_description
1 polymer ?
#
loop_
_entity_poly.entity_id
_entity_poly.type
_entity_poly.pdbx_seq_one_letter_code
_entity_poly.pdbx_strand_id
1 'polypeptide(L)'
;MKKIIYVLIGVLIGLLVSLLLFQPRLDYFLDDESELIDNEMKIYDDDDDDDDYEINRVEYYKDKLAIKLSDDEIKDAGIIVSKLTQDKITLEEEINAISIGYKNLLDVVSKYDVLNLQLSKSKINKTHNERIYLRLKSLYDEQGSIALKDLEEVEFKIESIKADMNSIQKDMDFLISEIKLEYGSILMDDVLSERKIFTSLINNSSSLLIIENVNLTNKNRNYKFNNEELIFLNPYNGNSNLRGNVAIFLLQNIKISSNSKLTVFLENEDLIDGYFIPESALLYHGGKVWAYFRENNEIFYKEEITNFYNIDNNKVFSTNSLLNLNIVVSGAQILLAEEFRSQIMQEDDD
;
A
#
# COMPACT_ATOMS: atom_id res chain seq x y z
N MET A 1 -27.12 0.68 -9.90
CA MET A 1 -27.61 1.78 -9.04
C MET A 1 -28.93 1.49 -8.28
N LYS A 2 -29.41 0.24 -8.17
CA LYS A 2 -30.57 -0.12 -7.32
C LYS A 2 -30.23 -0.93 -6.06
N LYS A 3 -28.98 -1.38 -5.89
CA LYS A 3 -28.54 -2.16 -4.70
C LYS A 3 -28.02 -1.29 -3.54
N ILE A 4 -27.61 -0.05 -3.80
CA ILE A 4 -27.09 0.88 -2.78
C ILE A 4 -28.22 1.53 -1.96
N ILE A 5 -29.42 1.67 -2.55
CA ILE A 5 -30.59 2.24 -1.86
C ILE A 5 -31.16 1.30 -0.77
N TYR A 6 -31.07 -0.02 -0.95
CA TYR A 6 -31.56 -0.98 0.05
C TYR A 6 -30.65 -1.10 1.29
N VAL A 7 -29.34 -0.86 1.14
CA VAL A 7 -28.40 -0.89 2.28
C VAL A 7 -28.56 0.36 3.15
N LEU A 8 -28.85 1.52 2.54
CA LEU A 8 -29.09 2.77 3.28
C LEU A 8 -30.43 2.80 4.03
N ILE A 9 -31.47 2.13 3.52
CA ILE A 9 -32.77 2.00 4.22
C ILE A 9 -32.68 1.00 5.38
N GLY A 10 -31.86 -0.05 5.28
CA GLY A 10 -31.66 -1.02 6.36
C GLY A 10 -30.96 -0.44 7.59
N VAL A 11 -29.99 0.46 7.40
CA VAL A 11 -29.27 1.12 8.50
C VAL A 11 -30.14 2.17 9.19
N LEU A 12 -31.01 2.86 8.45
CA LEU A 12 -31.92 3.87 9.03
C LEU A 12 -33.05 3.24 9.87
N ILE A 13 -33.54 2.04 9.49
CA ILE A 13 -34.55 1.30 10.28
C ILE A 13 -33.92 0.66 11.52
N GLY A 14 -32.67 0.20 11.44
CA GLY A 14 -31.94 -0.33 12.61
C GLY A 14 -31.70 0.70 13.72
N LEU A 15 -31.46 1.96 13.35
CA LEU A 15 -31.27 3.07 14.29
C LEU A 15 -32.60 3.56 14.90
N LEU A 16 -33.73 3.40 14.21
CA LEU A 16 -35.05 3.75 14.75
C LEU A 16 -35.58 2.69 15.75
N VAL A 17 -35.22 1.41 15.56
CA VAL A 17 -35.63 0.31 16.46
C VAL A 17 -34.83 0.31 17.77
N SER A 18 -33.56 0.75 17.78
CA SER A 18 -32.81 0.88 19.03
C SER A 18 -33.31 2.05 19.91
N LEU A 19 -33.81 3.13 19.30
CA LEU A 19 -34.42 4.26 20.03
C LEU A 19 -35.82 3.93 20.59
N LEU A 20 -36.54 2.96 20.01
CA LEU A 20 -37.86 2.53 20.49
C LEU A 20 -37.80 1.43 21.57
N LEU A 21 -36.66 0.77 21.76
CA LEU A 21 -36.48 -0.29 22.75
C LEU A 21 -35.83 0.16 24.07
N PHE A 22 -35.40 1.43 24.17
CA PHE A 22 -34.91 2.06 25.39
C PHE A 22 -35.77 3.27 25.76
N GLN A 23 -37.01 3.01 26.20
CA GLN A 23 -37.69 3.93 27.11
C GLN A 23 -37.56 3.39 28.54
N PRO A 24 -37.18 4.21 29.54
CA PRO A 24 -37.33 3.81 30.94
C PRO A 24 -38.83 3.66 31.22
N ARG A 25 -39.24 2.48 31.68
CA ARG A 25 -40.59 2.25 32.22
C ARG A 25 -40.77 3.12 33.46
N LEU A 26 -41.63 4.12 33.33
CA LEU A 26 -42.17 4.90 34.44
C LEU A 26 -43.44 4.17 34.92
N ASP A 27 -43.25 3.08 35.66
CA ASP A 27 -44.33 2.41 36.39
C ASP A 27 -44.18 2.76 37.88
N TYR A 28 -44.87 3.81 38.33
CA TYR A 28 -45.32 3.92 39.71
C TYR A 28 -46.51 4.89 39.75
N PHE A 29 -47.72 4.34 39.73
CA PHE A 29 -48.93 5.02 40.14
C PHE A 29 -49.74 4.07 41.03
N LEU A 30 -49.91 4.50 42.28
CA LEU A 30 -51.07 4.41 43.17
C LEU A 30 -51.82 3.06 43.32
N ASP A 31 -51.74 2.50 44.53
CA ASP A 31 -52.90 2.29 45.41
C ASP A 31 -52.36 1.86 46.79
N ASP A 32 -52.57 2.67 47.83
CA ASP A 32 -53.62 2.43 48.83
C ASP A 32 -53.50 3.44 49.98
N GLU A 33 -54.62 4.01 50.37
CA GLU A 33 -54.77 4.94 51.48
C GLU A 33 -54.59 4.27 52.85
N SER A 34 -54.25 5.11 53.82
CA SER A 34 -54.53 5.00 55.27
C SER A 34 -53.62 4.12 56.13
N GLU A 35 -52.67 4.76 56.81
CA GLU A 35 -52.74 4.83 58.28
C GLU A 35 -51.85 5.96 58.82
N LEU A 36 -52.51 6.84 59.58
CA LEU A 36 -51.95 7.96 60.33
C LEU A 36 -51.14 7.43 61.51
N ILE A 37 -49.86 7.80 61.63
CA ILE A 37 -49.21 7.96 62.94
C ILE A 37 -48.28 9.18 62.88
N ASP A 38 -48.68 10.20 63.64
CA ASP A 38 -47.92 11.39 63.99
C ASP A 38 -46.49 11.06 64.44
N ASN A 39 -45.50 11.70 63.83
CA ASN A 39 -44.23 11.98 64.50
C ASN A 39 -43.70 13.34 64.03
N GLU A 40 -43.52 14.21 65.01
CA GLU A 40 -43.05 15.59 64.89
C GLU A 40 -41.85 15.72 63.94
N MET A 41 -42.04 16.51 62.88
CA MET A 41 -40.95 17.05 62.08
C MET A 41 -40.21 18.10 62.91
N LYS A 42 -39.10 17.71 63.53
CA LYS A 42 -38.11 18.66 64.05
C LYS A 42 -37.43 19.33 62.85
N ILE A 43 -37.78 20.59 62.64
CA ILE A 43 -37.01 21.51 61.82
C ILE A 43 -35.66 21.69 62.55
N TYR A 44 -34.60 21.13 61.96
CA TYR A 44 -33.25 21.59 62.23
C TYR A 44 -32.99 22.68 61.19
N ASP A 45 -32.97 23.92 61.65
CA ASP A 45 -32.28 25.01 60.98
C ASP A 45 -30.78 24.69 61.10
N ASP A 46 -30.24 23.94 60.14
CA ASP A 46 -28.80 23.96 59.87
C ASP A 46 -28.61 25.00 58.75
N ASP A 47 -28.33 26.23 59.18
CA ASP A 47 -27.58 27.22 58.42
C ASP A 47 -26.17 26.65 58.19
N ASP A 48 -26.02 25.75 57.22
CA ASP A 48 -24.73 25.48 56.60
C ASP A 48 -24.73 26.23 55.26
N ASP A 49 -24.07 27.40 55.27
CA ASP A 49 -23.53 28.06 54.09
C ASP A 49 -22.51 27.10 53.43
N ASP A 50 -22.99 26.07 52.74
CA ASP A 50 -22.23 25.40 51.69
C ASP A 50 -22.23 26.36 50.49
N ASP A 51 -21.37 27.38 50.57
CA ASP A 51 -20.83 28.00 49.38
C ASP A 51 -20.18 26.88 48.55
N ASP A 52 -20.91 26.36 47.56
CA ASP A 52 -20.38 25.57 46.45
C ASP A 52 -19.38 26.46 45.69
N TYR A 53 -18.18 26.66 46.24
CA TYR A 53 -17.07 27.28 45.52
C TYR A 53 -16.69 26.32 44.39
N GLU A 54 -17.30 26.51 43.22
CA GLU A 54 -16.88 25.84 42.00
C GLU A 54 -15.40 26.17 41.75
N ILE A 55 -14.53 25.21 42.03
CA ILE A 55 -13.08 25.37 41.92
C ILE A 55 -12.73 25.57 40.44
N ASN A 56 -12.26 26.77 40.08
CA ASN A 56 -11.70 27.02 38.76
C ASN A 56 -10.37 26.27 38.62
N ARG A 57 -10.38 25.20 37.82
CA ARG A 57 -9.23 24.30 37.59
C ARG A 57 -8.35 24.74 36.43
N VAL A 58 -8.73 25.80 35.71
CA VAL A 58 -8.06 26.20 34.48
C VAL A 58 -7.13 27.38 34.74
N GLU A 59 -5.86 27.19 34.40
CA GLU A 59 -4.80 28.17 34.54
C GLU A 59 -4.03 28.34 33.22
N TYR A 60 -3.29 29.43 33.07
CA TYR A 60 -2.36 29.59 31.95
C TYR A 60 -0.97 29.12 32.35
N TYR A 61 -0.46 28.10 31.66
CA TYR A 61 0.90 27.58 31.83
C TYR A 61 1.70 27.69 30.53
N LYS A 62 2.82 28.43 30.54
CA LYS A 62 3.67 28.69 29.35
C LYS A 62 2.86 29.17 28.13
N ASP A 63 2.00 30.16 28.34
CA ASP A 63 1.10 30.74 27.34
C ASP A 63 0.09 29.74 26.74
N LYS A 64 -0.18 28.63 27.43
CA LYS A 64 -1.20 27.64 27.06
C LYS A 64 -2.27 27.54 28.14
N LEU A 65 -3.50 27.30 27.72
CA LEU A 65 -4.55 26.86 28.63
C LEU A 65 -4.14 25.51 29.22
N ALA A 66 -4.17 25.41 30.54
CA ALA A 66 -3.78 24.23 31.29
C ALA A 66 -4.80 23.95 32.39
N ILE A 67 -4.85 22.70 32.83
CA ILE A 67 -5.78 22.20 33.83
C ILE A 67 -4.96 21.70 34.99
N LYS A 68 -5.29 22.17 36.19
CA LYS A 68 -4.64 21.77 37.42
C LYS A 68 -5.56 20.83 38.21
N LEU A 69 -5.08 19.62 38.47
CA LEU A 69 -5.76 18.60 39.27
C LEU A 69 -4.81 18.06 40.34
N SER A 70 -5.33 17.82 41.54
CA SER A 70 -4.58 17.15 42.61
C SER A 70 -4.40 15.65 42.34
N ASP A 71 -3.46 15.01 43.04
CA ASP A 71 -3.18 13.58 42.85
C ASP A 71 -4.40 12.67 43.13
N ASP A 72 -5.24 13.04 44.11
CA ASP A 72 -6.46 12.29 44.42
C ASP A 72 -7.50 12.43 43.28
N GLU A 73 -7.65 13.64 42.74
CA GLU A 73 -8.56 13.89 41.61
C GLU A 73 -8.10 13.21 40.32
N ILE A 74 -6.80 13.17 40.04
CA ILE A 74 -6.22 12.44 38.91
C ILE A 74 -6.55 10.95 39.02
N LYS A 75 -6.44 10.39 40.23
CA LYS A 75 -6.71 8.98 40.51
C LYS A 75 -8.19 8.66 40.39
N ASP A 76 -9.06 9.48 40.96
CA ASP A 76 -10.51 9.30 40.91
C ASP A 76 -11.05 9.48 39.49
N ALA A 77 -10.46 10.38 38.72
CA ALA A 77 -10.74 10.57 37.30
C ALA A 77 -10.19 9.43 36.40
N GLY A 78 -9.38 8.51 36.94
CA GLY A 78 -8.78 7.43 36.13
C GLY A 78 -7.84 7.95 35.03
N ILE A 79 -7.21 9.11 35.26
CA ILE A 79 -6.24 9.69 34.33
C ILE A 79 -4.95 8.90 34.40
N ILE A 80 -4.55 8.34 33.26
CA ILE A 80 -3.31 7.54 33.14
C ILE A 80 -2.38 8.24 32.16
N VAL A 81 -1.11 8.34 32.54
CA VAL A 81 -0.06 8.97 31.75
C VAL A 81 0.98 7.93 31.35
N SER A 82 1.42 7.99 30.10
CA SER A 82 2.52 7.18 29.57
C SER A 82 3.65 8.09 29.09
N LYS A 83 4.89 7.60 29.15
CA LYS A 83 6.05 8.32 28.63
C LYS A 83 6.32 7.88 27.20
N LEU A 84 6.24 8.82 26.26
CA LEU A 84 6.63 8.64 24.87
C LEU A 84 8.14 8.42 24.76
N THR A 85 8.50 7.49 23.89
CA THR A 85 9.89 7.20 23.53
C THR A 85 10.08 7.54 22.06
N GLN A 86 11.17 8.25 21.76
CA GLN A 86 11.53 8.53 20.38
C GLN A 86 11.91 7.23 19.67
N ASP A 87 11.44 7.09 18.44
CA ASP A 87 11.72 5.96 17.56
C ASP A 87 11.98 6.45 16.13
N LYS A 88 12.46 5.56 15.26
CA LYS A 88 12.71 5.83 13.85
C LYS A 88 11.99 4.80 13.00
N ILE A 89 11.23 5.25 12.02
CA ILE A 89 10.55 4.36 11.06
C ILE A 89 10.87 4.75 9.62
N THR A 90 10.73 3.78 8.72
CA THR A 90 10.54 4.03 7.29
C THR A 90 9.05 4.16 7.01
N LEU A 91 8.68 5.03 6.07
CA LEU A 91 7.31 5.13 5.59
C LEU A 91 7.17 4.39 4.27
N GLU A 92 6.05 3.70 4.11
CA GLU A 92 5.65 3.08 2.86
C GLU A 92 4.74 4.04 2.08
N GLU A 93 5.07 4.26 0.80
CA GLU A 93 4.21 4.99 -0.13
C GLU A 93 3.37 3.99 -0.93
N GLU A 94 2.05 4.18 -0.92
CA GLU A 94 1.13 3.41 -1.76
C GLU A 94 1.16 3.92 -3.21
N ILE A 95 1.44 3.02 -4.13
CA ILE A 95 1.54 3.32 -5.56
C ILE A 95 0.61 2.41 -6.34
N ASN A 96 -0.10 2.96 -7.33
CA ASN A 96 -0.97 2.17 -8.17
C ASN A 96 -0.15 1.33 -9.16
N ALA A 97 -0.58 0.09 -9.33
CA ALA A 97 -0.01 -0.84 -10.31
C ALA A 97 -1.10 -1.62 -11.04
N ILE A 98 -0.74 -2.16 -12.20
CA ILE A 98 -1.60 -3.03 -13.00
C ILE A 98 -0.80 -4.27 -13.39
N SER A 99 -1.36 -5.47 -13.23
CA SER A 99 -0.75 -6.68 -13.78
C SER A 99 -0.94 -6.72 -15.31
N ILE A 100 0.10 -7.15 -16.03
CA ILE A 100 0.03 -7.31 -17.49
C ILE A 100 0.10 -8.78 -17.88
N GLY A 101 -0.59 -9.14 -18.95
CA GLY A 101 -0.51 -10.47 -19.54
C GLY A 101 0.76 -10.63 -20.37
N TYR A 102 1.27 -11.86 -20.46
CA TYR A 102 2.45 -12.23 -21.25
C TYR A 102 2.09 -13.15 -22.43
N LYS A 103 0.84 -13.07 -22.92
CA LYS A 103 0.40 -13.88 -24.07
C LYS A 103 1.20 -13.55 -25.33
N ASN A 104 1.42 -12.27 -25.62
CA ASN A 104 2.20 -11.88 -26.80
C ASN A 104 3.63 -12.41 -26.71
N LEU A 105 4.27 -12.27 -25.54
CA LEU A 105 5.57 -12.87 -25.28
C LEU A 105 5.61 -14.38 -25.58
N LEU A 106 4.64 -15.15 -25.07
CA LEU A 106 4.55 -16.59 -25.36
C LEU A 106 4.43 -16.87 -26.86
N ASP A 107 3.58 -16.12 -27.56
CA ASP A 107 3.34 -16.28 -28.99
C ASP A 107 4.63 -15.95 -29.81
N VAL A 108 5.37 -14.90 -29.43
CA VAL A 108 6.64 -14.49 -30.06
C VAL A 108 7.76 -15.51 -29.79
N VAL A 109 7.93 -15.94 -28.54
CA VAL A 109 8.95 -16.95 -28.17
C VAL A 109 8.70 -18.28 -28.88
N SER A 110 7.44 -18.70 -28.97
CA SER A 110 7.07 -19.94 -29.67
C SER A 110 7.43 -19.88 -31.16
N LYS A 111 7.18 -18.74 -31.82
CA LYS A 111 7.57 -18.52 -33.22
C LYS A 111 9.08 -18.52 -33.40
N TYR A 112 9.80 -17.86 -32.50
CA TYR A 112 11.27 -17.83 -32.50
C TYR A 112 11.85 -19.25 -32.43
N ASP A 113 11.32 -20.11 -31.56
CA ASP A 113 11.76 -21.49 -31.42
C ASP A 113 11.55 -22.31 -32.70
N VAL A 114 10.39 -22.13 -33.35
CA VAL A 114 10.10 -22.78 -34.63
C VAL A 114 11.10 -22.33 -35.71
N LEU A 115 11.39 -21.03 -35.82
CA LEU A 115 12.36 -20.50 -36.77
C LEU A 115 13.78 -21.00 -36.47
N ASN A 116 14.16 -21.09 -35.20
CA ASN A 116 15.48 -21.61 -34.80
C ASN A 116 15.67 -23.08 -35.21
N LEU A 117 14.61 -23.89 -35.08
CA LEU A 117 14.60 -25.28 -35.57
C LEU A 117 14.71 -25.35 -37.10
N GLN A 118 13.98 -24.48 -37.82
CA GLN A 118 14.08 -24.39 -39.27
C GLN A 118 15.47 -23.96 -39.74
N LEU A 119 16.08 -22.97 -39.09
CA LEU A 119 17.44 -22.53 -39.37
C LEU A 119 18.44 -23.66 -39.14
N SER A 120 18.30 -24.42 -38.06
CA SER A 120 19.14 -25.60 -37.78
C SER A 120 19.01 -26.67 -38.87
N LYS A 121 17.79 -26.95 -39.35
CA LYS A 121 17.56 -27.86 -40.47
C LYS A 121 18.20 -27.35 -41.77
N SER A 122 18.08 -26.06 -42.08
CA SER A 122 18.70 -25.44 -43.25
C SER A 122 20.23 -25.47 -43.19
N LYS A 123 20.83 -25.26 -42.01
CA LYS A 123 22.28 -25.42 -41.79
C LYS A 123 22.74 -26.84 -42.11
N ILE A 124 22.03 -27.86 -41.64
CA ILE A 124 22.34 -29.27 -41.94
C ILE A 124 22.24 -29.53 -43.45
N ASN A 125 21.17 -29.06 -44.10
CA ASN A 125 20.98 -29.21 -45.54
C ASN A 125 22.08 -28.52 -46.34
N LYS A 126 22.50 -27.32 -45.93
CA LYS A 126 23.61 -26.60 -46.55
C LYS A 126 24.90 -27.42 -46.48
N THR A 127 25.29 -27.87 -45.29
CA THR A 127 26.49 -28.70 -45.10
C THR A 127 26.44 -29.99 -45.91
N HIS A 128 25.26 -30.61 -46.05
CA HIS A 128 25.09 -31.79 -46.90
C HIS A 128 25.35 -31.49 -48.38
N ASN A 129 24.76 -30.41 -48.93
CA ASN A 129 24.95 -30.06 -50.34
C ASN A 129 26.38 -29.54 -50.62
N GLU A 130 27.02 -28.86 -49.66
CA GLU A 130 28.44 -28.47 -49.74
C GLU A 130 29.35 -29.69 -49.91
N ARG A 131 29.09 -30.79 -49.20
CA ARG A 131 29.85 -32.05 -49.37
C ARG A 131 29.62 -32.68 -50.74
N ILE A 132 28.39 -32.63 -51.26
CA ILE A 132 28.08 -33.12 -52.61
C ILE A 132 28.83 -32.30 -53.65
N TYR A 133 28.79 -30.97 -53.55
CA TYR A 133 29.50 -30.06 -54.45
C TYR A 133 31.01 -30.38 -54.48
N LEU A 134 31.66 -30.51 -53.32
CA LEU A 134 33.07 -30.87 -53.23
C LEU A 134 33.38 -32.20 -53.92
N ARG A 135 32.51 -33.22 -53.75
CA ARG A 135 32.68 -34.52 -54.41
C ARG A 135 32.54 -34.41 -55.92
N LEU A 136 31.51 -33.72 -56.43
CA LEU A 136 31.32 -33.52 -57.86
C LEU A 136 32.46 -32.72 -58.47
N LYS A 137 33.00 -31.74 -57.72
CA LYS A 137 34.08 -30.88 -58.20
C LYS A 137 35.37 -31.67 -58.41
N SER A 138 35.73 -32.53 -57.44
CA SER A 138 36.87 -33.46 -57.61
C SER A 138 36.68 -34.38 -58.82
N LEU A 139 35.47 -34.92 -59.05
CA LEU A 139 35.20 -35.78 -60.21
C LEU A 139 35.25 -35.03 -61.55
N TYR A 140 34.87 -33.76 -61.58
CA TYR A 140 34.99 -32.91 -62.77
C TYR A 140 36.45 -32.55 -63.05
N ASP A 141 37.17 -32.01 -62.05
CA ASP A 141 38.54 -31.49 -62.20
C ASP A 141 39.57 -32.61 -62.45
N GLU A 142 39.44 -33.76 -61.81
CA GLU A 142 40.44 -34.84 -61.87
C GLU A 142 40.14 -35.89 -62.95
N GLN A 143 38.85 -36.18 -63.18
CA GLN A 143 38.43 -37.34 -63.98
C GLN A 143 37.62 -36.97 -65.22
N GLY A 144 37.19 -35.71 -65.37
CA GLY A 144 36.34 -35.25 -66.49
C GLY A 144 35.02 -36.03 -66.62
N SER A 145 34.57 -36.68 -65.54
CA SER A 145 33.53 -37.72 -65.58
C SER A 145 32.12 -37.22 -65.30
N ILE A 146 31.94 -35.91 -65.07
CA ILE A 146 30.66 -35.25 -64.76
C ILE A 146 30.49 -34.00 -65.62
N ALA A 147 29.24 -33.61 -65.90
CA ALA A 147 28.94 -32.40 -66.64
C ALA A 147 29.05 -31.15 -65.73
N LEU A 148 29.55 -30.04 -66.27
CA LEU A 148 29.59 -28.75 -65.56
C LEU A 148 28.21 -28.34 -65.02
N LYS A 149 27.15 -28.64 -65.77
CA LYS A 149 25.76 -28.37 -65.38
C LYS A 149 25.39 -28.98 -64.02
N ASP A 150 25.91 -30.18 -63.70
CA ASP A 150 25.58 -30.86 -62.44
C ASP A 150 26.23 -30.14 -61.24
N LEU A 151 27.40 -29.51 -61.45
CA LEU A 151 28.03 -28.64 -60.45
C LEU A 151 27.23 -27.37 -60.24
N GLU A 152 26.83 -26.72 -61.32
CA GLU A 152 26.04 -25.48 -61.30
C GLU A 152 24.68 -25.69 -60.60
N GLU A 153 24.04 -26.85 -60.78
CA GLU A 153 22.78 -27.18 -60.11
C GLU A 153 22.94 -27.28 -58.59
N VAL A 154 24.00 -27.93 -58.11
CA VAL A 154 24.26 -28.04 -56.66
C VAL A 154 24.68 -26.69 -56.08
N GLU A 155 25.46 -25.90 -56.82
CA GLU A 155 25.83 -24.55 -56.42
C GLU A 155 24.61 -23.64 -56.28
N PHE A 156 23.72 -23.63 -57.28
CA PHE A 156 22.44 -22.91 -57.22
C PHE A 156 21.62 -23.32 -55.99
N LYS A 157 21.57 -24.62 -55.69
CA LYS A 157 20.86 -25.13 -54.51
C LYS A 157 21.49 -24.66 -53.20
N ILE A 158 22.81 -24.60 -53.10
CA ILE A 158 23.51 -24.05 -51.92
C ILE A 158 23.17 -22.56 -51.75
N GLU A 159 23.19 -21.78 -52.83
CA GLU A 159 22.84 -20.36 -52.79
C GLU A 159 21.37 -20.12 -52.41
N SER A 160 20.44 -20.94 -52.93
CA SER A 160 19.04 -20.92 -52.51
C SER A 160 18.90 -21.18 -51.00
N ILE A 161 19.59 -22.21 -50.48
CA ILE A 161 19.56 -22.51 -49.04
C ILE A 161 20.14 -21.34 -48.22
N LYS A 162 21.21 -20.69 -48.70
CA LYS A 162 21.78 -19.50 -48.02
C LYS A 162 20.78 -18.34 -48.01
N ALA A 163 20.08 -18.09 -49.11
CA ALA A 163 19.05 -17.06 -49.18
C ALA A 163 17.92 -17.32 -48.17
N ASP A 164 17.44 -18.58 -48.10
CA ASP A 164 16.41 -18.98 -47.13
C ASP A 164 16.90 -18.83 -45.69
N MET A 165 18.14 -19.26 -45.39
CA MET A 165 18.75 -19.07 -44.07
C MET A 165 18.81 -17.59 -43.66
N ASN A 166 19.17 -16.71 -44.60
CA ASN A 166 19.21 -15.27 -44.36
C ASN A 166 17.81 -14.69 -44.09
N SER A 167 16.78 -15.20 -44.78
CA SER A 167 15.39 -14.81 -44.51
C SER A 167 14.97 -15.21 -43.11
N ILE A 168 15.20 -16.48 -42.74
CA ILE A 168 14.87 -17.00 -41.40
C ILE A 168 15.57 -16.18 -40.30
N GLN A 169 16.85 -15.85 -40.50
CA GLN A 169 17.59 -15.04 -39.53
C GLN A 169 16.97 -13.64 -39.36
N LYS A 170 16.57 -12.98 -40.45
CA LYS A 170 15.89 -11.67 -40.38
C LYS A 170 14.57 -11.75 -39.63
N ASP A 171 13.80 -12.80 -39.85
CA ASP A 171 12.54 -13.01 -39.13
C ASP A 171 12.79 -13.24 -37.63
N MET A 172 13.84 -14.00 -37.27
CA MET A 172 14.26 -14.19 -35.88
C MET A 172 14.71 -12.87 -35.24
N ASP A 173 15.49 -12.06 -35.94
CA ASP A 173 15.98 -10.76 -35.44
C ASP A 173 14.82 -9.77 -35.22
N PHE A 174 13.79 -9.83 -36.08
CA PHE A 174 12.55 -9.07 -35.91
C PHE A 174 11.82 -9.47 -34.62
N LEU A 175 11.64 -10.78 -34.37
CA LEU A 175 10.98 -11.26 -33.15
C LEU A 175 11.76 -10.85 -31.88
N ILE A 176 13.10 -10.92 -31.90
CA ILE A 176 13.94 -10.44 -30.78
C ILE A 176 13.71 -8.94 -30.55
N SER A 177 13.65 -8.16 -31.62
CA SER A 177 13.41 -6.72 -31.55
C SER A 177 12.02 -6.41 -30.98
N GLU A 178 11.01 -7.21 -31.32
CA GLU A 178 9.65 -7.11 -30.77
C GLU A 178 9.65 -7.34 -29.25
N ILE A 179 10.31 -8.39 -28.76
CA ILE A 179 10.45 -8.65 -27.31
C ILE A 179 11.14 -7.47 -26.63
N LYS A 180 12.24 -6.97 -27.21
CA LYS A 180 13.01 -5.86 -26.64
C LYS A 180 12.19 -4.58 -26.56
N LEU A 181 11.37 -4.28 -27.56
CA LEU A 181 10.54 -3.08 -27.59
C LEU A 181 9.41 -3.13 -26.55
N GLU A 182 8.75 -4.29 -26.40
CA GLU A 182 7.59 -4.43 -25.52
C GLU A 182 7.99 -4.70 -24.06
N TYR A 183 9.02 -5.52 -23.82
CA TYR A 183 9.39 -6.02 -22.49
C TYR A 183 10.80 -5.61 -22.04
N GLY A 184 11.62 -5.05 -22.93
CA GLY A 184 12.97 -4.61 -22.61
C GLY A 184 14.06 -5.68 -22.77
N SER A 185 15.32 -5.25 -22.59
CA SER A 185 16.49 -6.10 -22.82
C SER A 185 16.60 -7.25 -21.82
N ILE A 186 16.20 -7.08 -20.56
CA ILE A 186 16.33 -8.14 -19.54
C ILE A 186 15.53 -9.39 -19.95
N LEU A 187 14.29 -9.20 -20.39
CA LEU A 187 13.44 -10.33 -20.80
C LEU A 187 13.87 -10.90 -22.17
N MET A 188 14.36 -10.04 -23.07
CA MET A 188 14.98 -10.47 -24.32
C MET A 188 16.19 -11.39 -24.06
N ASP A 189 17.11 -10.98 -23.18
CA ASP A 189 18.29 -11.77 -22.82
C ASP A 189 17.91 -13.07 -22.10
N ASP A 190 16.90 -13.05 -21.23
CA ASP A 190 16.37 -14.26 -20.58
C ASP A 190 15.85 -15.27 -21.61
N VAL A 191 15.07 -14.82 -22.59
CA VAL A 191 14.53 -15.67 -23.69
C VAL A 191 15.64 -16.31 -24.52
N LEU A 192 16.74 -15.58 -24.76
CA LEU A 192 17.87 -16.05 -25.56
C LEU A 192 18.85 -16.94 -24.76
N SER A 193 18.69 -17.03 -23.44
CA SER A 193 19.59 -17.75 -22.55
C SER A 193 18.86 -18.91 -21.83
N GLU A 194 18.89 -18.93 -20.50
CA GLU A 194 18.36 -20.02 -19.67
C GLU A 194 16.83 -19.97 -19.51
N ARG A 195 16.18 -18.88 -19.91
CA ARG A 195 14.72 -18.69 -19.85
C ARG A 195 14.13 -18.85 -18.45
N LYS A 196 14.82 -18.36 -17.42
CA LYS A 196 14.38 -18.45 -16.03
C LYS A 196 13.11 -17.63 -15.81
N ILE A 197 13.12 -16.36 -16.22
CA ILE A 197 11.97 -15.46 -16.06
C ILE A 197 10.81 -15.97 -16.92
N PHE A 198 11.05 -16.21 -18.20
CA PHE A 198 10.03 -16.70 -19.13
C PHE A 198 9.36 -17.98 -18.61
N THR A 199 10.14 -18.99 -18.21
CA THR A 199 9.60 -20.25 -17.68
C THR A 199 8.79 -20.04 -16.40
N SER A 200 9.24 -19.13 -15.52
CA SER A 200 8.49 -18.79 -14.31
C SER A 200 7.12 -18.14 -14.61
N LEU A 201 7.05 -17.30 -15.65
CA LEU A 201 5.79 -16.72 -16.11
C LEU A 201 4.85 -17.81 -16.64
N ILE A 202 5.33 -18.68 -17.55
CA ILE A 202 4.52 -19.76 -18.13
C ILE A 202 4.01 -20.75 -17.08
N ASN A 203 4.85 -21.08 -16.10
CA ASN A 203 4.48 -21.97 -14.99
C ASN A 203 3.54 -21.32 -13.97
N ASN A 204 3.12 -20.07 -14.18
CA ASN A 204 2.32 -19.28 -13.26
C ASN A 204 2.95 -19.13 -11.88
N SER A 205 4.29 -19.14 -11.79
CA SER A 205 5.01 -18.86 -10.55
C SER A 205 5.45 -17.41 -10.45
N SER A 206 5.23 -16.60 -11.48
CA SER A 206 5.58 -15.18 -11.51
C SER A 206 4.53 -14.37 -12.28
N SER A 207 4.52 -13.06 -12.05
CA SER A 207 3.65 -12.10 -12.74
C SER A 207 4.43 -10.87 -13.18
N LEU A 208 3.96 -10.22 -14.23
CA LEU A 208 4.48 -8.92 -14.65
C LEU A 208 3.52 -7.82 -14.18
N LEU A 209 4.09 -6.77 -13.59
CA LEU A 209 3.36 -5.59 -13.14
C LEU A 209 3.88 -4.36 -13.87
N ILE A 210 3.00 -3.41 -14.18
CA ILE A 210 3.39 -2.05 -14.50
C ILE A 210 3.04 -1.14 -13.33
N ILE A 211 4.00 -0.32 -12.91
CA ILE A 211 3.90 0.55 -11.71
C ILE A 211 4.00 2.00 -12.16
N GLU A 212 3.17 2.87 -11.58
CA GLU A 212 3.13 4.30 -11.91
C GLU A 212 4.14 5.15 -11.13
N ASN A 213 4.38 6.38 -11.58
CA ASN A 213 5.28 7.37 -10.93
C ASN A 213 6.68 6.83 -10.56
N VAL A 214 7.20 5.88 -11.32
CA VAL A 214 8.48 5.23 -11.03
C VAL A 214 9.63 6.21 -11.28
N ASN A 215 10.53 6.32 -10.31
CA ASN A 215 11.77 7.04 -10.50
C ASN A 215 12.74 6.25 -11.39
N LEU A 216 12.88 6.66 -12.65
CA LEU A 216 13.73 5.96 -13.63
C LEU A 216 15.24 6.19 -13.42
N THR A 217 15.65 7.15 -12.58
CA THR A 217 17.08 7.37 -12.26
C THR A 217 17.55 6.49 -11.11
N ASN A 218 16.67 6.20 -10.15
CA ASN A 218 16.91 5.24 -9.07
C ASN A 218 15.94 4.05 -9.19
N LYS A 219 16.33 3.08 -10.03
CA LYS A 219 15.48 1.94 -10.44
C LYS A 219 15.35 0.84 -9.38
N ASN A 220 16.21 0.84 -8.37
CA ASN A 220 16.31 -0.21 -7.36
C ASN A 220 15.65 0.18 -6.03
N ARG A 221 14.64 1.06 -6.06
CA ARG A 221 13.87 1.29 -4.84
C ARG A 221 13.13 0.01 -4.43
N ASN A 222 12.96 -0.19 -3.14
CA ASN A 222 12.34 -1.38 -2.55
C ASN A 222 10.82 -1.39 -2.75
N TYR A 223 10.37 -1.58 -3.99
CA TYR A 223 8.96 -1.82 -4.29
C TYR A 223 8.57 -3.23 -3.83
N LYS A 224 7.46 -3.34 -3.10
CA LYS A 224 6.95 -4.59 -2.54
C LYS A 224 5.48 -4.79 -2.83
N PHE A 225 5.07 -6.06 -2.91
CA PHE A 225 3.68 -6.47 -2.96
C PHE A 225 3.51 -7.73 -2.11
N ASN A 226 2.62 -7.69 -1.10
CA ASN A 226 2.43 -8.79 -0.15
C ASN A 226 3.76 -9.31 0.44
N ASN A 227 4.65 -8.41 0.86
CA ASN A 227 6.00 -8.68 1.37
C ASN A 227 7.00 -9.30 0.36
N GLU A 228 6.62 -9.49 -0.90
CA GLU A 228 7.54 -9.91 -1.96
C GLU A 228 8.15 -8.69 -2.65
N GLU A 229 9.45 -8.71 -2.87
CA GLU A 229 10.17 -7.67 -3.59
C GLU A 229 9.87 -7.72 -5.10
N LEU A 230 9.73 -6.54 -5.70
CA LEU A 230 9.49 -6.37 -7.12
C LEU A 230 10.80 -6.05 -7.84
N ILE A 231 11.13 -6.84 -8.85
CA ILE A 231 12.38 -6.68 -9.61
C ILE A 231 12.10 -5.80 -10.82
N PHE A 232 12.77 -4.66 -10.90
CA PHE A 232 12.70 -3.78 -12.07
C PHE A 232 13.20 -4.50 -13.33
N LEU A 233 12.39 -4.47 -14.41
CA LEU A 233 12.77 -5.03 -15.70
C LEU A 233 13.08 -3.92 -16.73
N ASN A 234 12.14 -3.01 -16.96
CA ASN A 234 12.30 -2.02 -18.03
C ASN A 234 11.31 -0.86 -17.87
N PRO A 235 11.61 0.36 -18.36
CA PRO A 235 10.57 1.36 -18.55
C PRO A 235 9.45 0.83 -19.47
N TYR A 236 8.22 1.18 -19.15
CA TYR A 236 7.05 0.78 -19.93
C TYR A 236 6.73 1.87 -20.95
N ASN A 237 6.88 1.55 -22.23
CA ASN A 237 6.62 2.48 -23.33
C ASN A 237 5.25 2.25 -24.01
N GLY A 238 4.44 1.34 -23.47
CA GLY A 238 3.11 1.07 -23.97
C GLY A 238 2.07 2.09 -23.50
N ASN A 239 0.87 1.99 -24.03
CA ASN A 239 -0.26 2.78 -23.54
C ASN A 239 -0.70 2.25 -22.17
N SER A 240 -0.87 3.15 -21.21
CA SER A 240 -1.51 2.85 -19.93
C SER A 240 -2.25 4.09 -19.43
N ASN A 241 -3.22 3.87 -18.54
CA ASN A 241 -3.92 4.96 -17.84
C ASN A 241 -3.21 5.34 -16.52
N LEU A 242 -2.00 4.80 -16.30
CA LEU A 242 -1.18 5.07 -15.12
C LEU A 242 -0.47 6.41 -15.26
N ARG A 243 -0.17 7.04 -14.12
CA ARG A 243 0.38 8.40 -14.09
C ARG A 243 1.91 8.41 -14.14
N GLY A 244 2.46 9.48 -14.70
CA GLY A 244 3.91 9.73 -14.70
C GLY A 244 4.71 8.69 -15.48
N ASN A 245 5.96 8.47 -15.06
CA ASN A 245 6.80 7.43 -15.63
C ASN A 245 6.31 6.06 -15.18
N VAL A 246 6.12 5.15 -16.13
CA VAL A 246 5.65 3.78 -15.86
C VAL A 246 6.78 2.81 -16.16
N ALA A 247 6.92 1.76 -15.35
CA ALA A 247 7.90 0.70 -15.59
C ALA A 247 7.35 -0.69 -15.30
N ILE A 248 7.92 -1.68 -15.99
CA ILE A 248 7.64 -3.11 -15.86
C ILE A 248 8.49 -3.68 -14.73
N PHE A 249 7.85 -4.42 -13.84
CA PHE A 249 8.45 -5.17 -12.76
C PHE A 249 8.04 -6.63 -12.81
N LEU A 250 8.92 -7.50 -12.34
CA LEU A 250 8.66 -8.91 -12.10
C LEU A 250 8.29 -9.10 -10.63
N LEU A 251 7.11 -9.69 -10.40
CA LEU A 251 6.71 -10.25 -9.12
C LEU A 251 6.96 -11.77 -9.15
N GLN A 252 7.86 -12.24 -8.31
CA GLN A 252 8.14 -13.67 -8.18
C GLN A 252 7.17 -14.34 -7.20
N ASN A 253 7.06 -15.67 -7.30
CA ASN A 253 6.31 -16.56 -6.41
C ASN A 253 4.78 -16.34 -6.33
N ILE A 254 4.24 -15.33 -7.02
CA ILE A 254 2.83 -14.98 -6.96
C ILE A 254 2.26 -14.84 -8.38
N LYS A 255 1.16 -15.55 -8.63
CA LYS A 255 0.33 -15.38 -9.82
C LYS A 255 -0.74 -14.33 -9.58
N ILE A 256 -0.79 -13.33 -10.45
CA ILE A 256 -1.85 -12.34 -10.52
C ILE A 256 -2.56 -12.47 -11.88
N SER A 257 -3.90 -12.47 -11.86
CA SER A 257 -4.69 -12.42 -13.09
C SER A 257 -4.36 -11.16 -13.88
N SER A 258 -4.20 -11.26 -15.20
CA SER A 258 -3.88 -10.10 -16.05
C SER A 258 -4.93 -8.99 -15.94
N ASN A 259 -4.47 -7.74 -16.07
CA ASN A 259 -5.24 -6.50 -15.97
C ASN A 259 -5.87 -6.25 -14.58
N SER A 260 -5.37 -6.90 -13.54
CA SER A 260 -5.76 -6.63 -12.16
C SER A 260 -5.15 -5.31 -11.71
N LYS A 261 -5.97 -4.45 -11.11
CA LYS A 261 -5.48 -3.26 -10.41
C LYS A 261 -4.98 -3.65 -9.03
N LEU A 262 -3.81 -3.15 -8.66
CA LEU A 262 -3.11 -3.48 -7.43
C LEU A 262 -2.57 -2.20 -6.79
N THR A 263 -2.33 -2.26 -5.49
CA THR A 263 -1.50 -1.30 -4.77
C THR A 263 -0.18 -1.97 -4.44
N VAL A 264 0.92 -1.34 -4.80
CA VAL A 264 2.28 -1.75 -4.42
C VAL A 264 2.83 -0.72 -3.45
N PHE A 265 3.72 -1.16 -2.57
CA PHE A 265 4.28 -0.33 -1.53
C PHE A 265 5.72 0.00 -1.88
N LEU A 266 6.08 1.27 -1.82
CA LEU A 266 7.44 1.73 -1.94
C LEU A 266 7.97 2.04 -0.55
N GLU A 267 8.89 1.21 -0.07
CA GLU A 267 9.57 1.50 1.20
C GLU A 267 10.58 2.62 0.99
N ASN A 268 10.39 3.73 1.70
CA ASN A 268 11.37 4.82 1.70
C ASN A 268 12.63 4.38 2.48
N GLU A 269 13.80 4.70 1.94
CA GLU A 269 15.08 4.41 2.59
C GLU A 269 15.39 5.38 3.74
N ASP A 270 14.76 6.56 3.74
CA ASP A 270 15.00 7.58 4.75
C ASP A 270 14.24 7.25 6.04
N LEU A 271 15.01 7.09 7.12
CA LEU A 271 14.46 6.96 8.48
C LEU A 271 13.96 8.32 8.96
N ILE A 272 12.72 8.33 9.45
CA ILE A 272 12.09 9.52 10.01
C ILE A 272 12.00 9.35 11.52
N ASP A 273 12.53 10.34 12.24
CA ASP A 273 12.45 10.46 13.69
C ASP A 273 11.05 10.88 14.15
N GLY A 274 10.55 10.27 15.22
CA GLY A 274 9.25 10.63 15.78
C GLY A 274 8.86 9.79 16.99
N TYR A 275 7.58 9.79 17.31
CA TYR A 275 7.01 9.14 18.49
C TYR A 275 5.77 8.33 18.11
N PHE A 276 5.67 7.11 18.64
CA PHE A 276 4.42 6.35 18.59
C PHE A 276 3.44 6.88 19.64
N ILE A 277 2.33 7.45 19.19
CA ILE A 277 1.25 7.92 20.04
C ILE A 277 0.10 6.91 19.96
N PRO A 278 -0.34 6.32 21.09
CA PRO A 278 -1.51 5.44 21.11
C PRO A 278 -2.77 6.19 20.67
N GLU A 279 -3.66 5.51 19.94
CA GLU A 279 -4.95 6.07 19.52
C GLU A 279 -5.77 6.55 20.74
N SER A 280 -5.67 5.87 21.88
CA SER A 280 -6.36 6.23 23.12
C SER A 280 -5.91 7.56 23.73
N ALA A 281 -4.76 8.10 23.29
CA ALA A 281 -4.26 9.41 23.71
C ALA A 281 -4.73 10.55 22.80
N LEU A 282 -5.30 10.23 21.63
CA LEU A 282 -5.74 11.21 20.65
C LEU A 282 -7.19 11.62 20.90
N LEU A 283 -7.44 12.92 20.76
CA LEU A 283 -8.75 13.53 20.87
C LEU A 283 -9.08 14.28 19.59
N TYR A 284 -10.12 13.83 18.89
CA TYR A 284 -10.61 14.46 17.67
C TYR A 284 -11.65 15.52 18.01
N HIS A 285 -11.26 16.79 17.96
CA HIS A 285 -12.14 17.91 18.32
C HIS A 285 -11.87 19.14 17.45
N GLY A 286 -12.94 19.79 16.97
CA GLY A 286 -12.84 21.00 16.15
C GLY A 286 -12.19 20.77 14.78
N GLY A 287 -12.29 19.55 14.22
CA GLY A 287 -11.62 19.18 12.96
C GLY A 287 -10.10 19.00 13.09
N LYS A 288 -9.58 18.97 14.32
CA LYS A 288 -8.15 18.82 14.64
C LYS A 288 -7.95 17.62 15.55
N VAL A 289 -6.70 17.15 15.61
CA VAL A 289 -6.27 16.09 16.52
C VAL A 289 -5.47 16.72 17.66
N TRP A 290 -5.87 16.41 18.89
CA TRP A 290 -5.27 16.93 20.10
C TRP A 290 -4.75 15.78 20.97
N ALA A 291 -3.76 16.06 21.80
CA ALA A 291 -3.34 15.17 22.88
C ALA A 291 -3.02 15.98 24.13
N TYR A 292 -3.36 15.44 25.30
CA TYR A 292 -3.01 16.05 26.59
C TYR A 292 -1.64 15.55 27.07
N PHE A 293 -0.86 16.47 27.62
CA PHE A 293 0.46 16.22 28.20
C PHE A 293 0.51 16.70 29.64
N ARG A 294 1.28 15.98 30.47
CA ARG A 294 1.44 16.24 31.91
C ARG A 294 2.83 16.80 32.20
N GLU A 295 2.91 18.07 32.59
CA GLU A 295 4.19 18.76 32.88
C GLU A 295 4.83 18.34 34.20
N ASN A 296 4.01 18.32 35.24
CA ASN A 296 4.39 17.97 36.60
C ASN A 296 3.29 17.08 37.20
N ASN A 297 3.23 16.92 38.51
CA ASN A 297 2.22 16.04 39.07
C ASN A 297 0.78 16.55 38.93
N GLU A 298 0.54 17.82 38.60
CA GLU A 298 -0.80 18.40 38.71
C GLU A 298 -1.28 19.10 37.43
N ILE A 299 -0.37 19.49 36.54
CA ILE A 299 -0.66 20.37 35.40
C ILE A 299 -0.74 19.57 34.10
N PHE A 300 -1.86 19.72 33.41
CA PHE A 300 -2.15 19.13 32.11
C PHE A 300 -2.41 20.22 31.07
N TYR A 301 -1.89 20.06 29.85
CA TYR A 301 -2.20 20.96 28.74
C TYR A 301 -2.37 20.16 27.46
N LYS A 302 -3.18 20.66 26.52
CA LYS A 302 -3.32 20.03 25.20
C LYS A 302 -2.40 20.65 24.16
N GLU A 303 -1.87 19.82 23.27
CA GLU A 303 -1.19 20.23 22.05
C GLU A 303 -1.88 19.64 20.82
N GLU A 304 -1.83 20.37 19.71
CA GLU A 304 -2.31 19.89 18.42
C GLU A 304 -1.28 18.94 17.80
N ILE A 305 -1.74 17.77 17.36
CA ILE A 305 -0.93 16.79 16.63
C ILE A 305 -1.22 16.97 15.14
N THR A 306 -0.25 17.55 14.43
CA THR A 306 -0.41 18.06 13.06
C THR A 306 0.29 17.21 12.00
N ASN A 307 1.48 16.71 12.30
CA ASN A 307 2.29 15.90 11.41
C ASN A 307 2.37 14.46 11.94
N PHE A 308 1.41 13.64 11.53
CA PHE A 308 1.35 12.24 11.94
C PHE A 308 0.96 11.32 10.78
N TYR A 309 1.35 10.06 10.93
CA TYR A 309 1.06 8.96 10.00
C TYR A 309 0.29 7.89 10.75
N ASN A 310 -0.80 7.41 10.17
CA ASN A 310 -1.53 6.26 10.72
C ASN A 310 -0.70 5.00 10.46
N ILE A 311 -0.34 4.28 11.52
CA ILE A 311 0.45 3.05 11.40
C ILE A 311 -0.47 1.84 11.42
N ASP A 312 -1.38 1.82 12.38
CA ASP A 312 -2.48 0.87 12.47
C ASP A 312 -3.64 1.50 13.25
N ASN A 313 -4.70 0.74 13.52
CA ASN A 313 -5.89 1.24 14.23
C ASN A 313 -5.66 1.61 15.71
N ASN A 314 -4.49 1.30 16.27
CA ASN A 314 -4.20 1.47 17.69
C ASN A 314 -3.13 2.53 17.95
N LYS A 315 -2.41 3.01 16.92
CA LYS A 315 -1.34 4.00 17.09
C LYS A 315 -1.07 4.81 15.82
N VAL A 316 -0.64 6.04 16.05
CA VAL A 316 -0.09 6.94 15.04
C VAL A 316 1.39 7.18 15.30
N PHE A 317 2.15 7.48 14.24
CA PHE A 317 3.53 7.95 14.36
C PHE A 317 3.57 9.45 14.11
N SER A 318 3.95 10.23 15.13
CA SER A 318 4.00 11.69 15.07
C SER A 318 5.43 12.18 14.94
N THR A 319 5.67 13.08 14.00
CA THR A 319 6.94 13.79 13.82
C THR A 319 6.91 15.19 14.44
N ASN A 320 5.86 15.49 15.21
CA ASN A 320 5.74 16.76 15.91
C ASN A 320 6.90 16.96 16.89
N SER A 321 7.39 18.20 16.98
CA SER A 321 8.27 18.61 18.06
C SER A 321 7.45 18.81 19.33
N LEU A 322 7.39 17.78 20.18
CA LEU A 322 6.65 17.79 21.44
C LEU A 322 7.46 18.48 22.55
N LEU A 323 6.81 19.34 23.33
CA LEU A 323 7.45 20.00 24.48
C LEU A 323 7.60 19.07 25.68
N ASN A 324 6.80 18.01 25.73
CA ASN A 324 6.78 17.03 26.80
C ASN A 324 6.45 15.64 26.25
N LEU A 325 6.93 14.61 26.94
CA LEU A 325 6.78 13.21 26.56
C LEU A 325 5.78 12.45 27.44
N ASN A 326 5.31 13.04 28.53
CA ASN A 326 4.32 12.43 29.42
C ASN A 326 2.91 12.68 28.86
N ILE A 327 2.42 11.76 28.03
CA ILE A 327 1.14 11.88 27.35
C ILE A 327 0.02 11.18 28.12
N VAL A 328 -1.17 11.78 28.17
CA VAL A 328 -2.36 11.19 28.77
C VAL A 328 -2.93 10.14 27.82
N VAL A 329 -3.01 8.89 28.27
CA VAL A 329 -3.50 7.74 27.48
C VAL A 329 -4.89 7.26 27.92
N SER A 330 -5.39 7.77 29.05
CA SER A 330 -6.74 7.56 29.60
C SER A 330 -7.18 8.81 30.35
N GLY A 331 -8.47 9.15 30.31
CA GLY A 331 -9.03 10.31 31.02
C GLY A 331 -8.96 11.64 30.25
N ALA A 332 -8.56 11.65 28.98
CA ALA A 332 -8.51 12.87 28.15
C ALA A 332 -9.86 13.58 27.98
N GLN A 333 -10.97 12.84 28.02
CA GLN A 333 -12.33 13.42 27.96
C GLN A 333 -12.68 14.24 29.21
N ILE A 334 -12.16 13.84 30.37
CA ILE A 334 -12.39 14.55 31.63
C ILE A 334 -11.66 15.89 31.58
N LEU A 335 -10.39 15.88 31.15
CA LEU A 335 -9.62 17.10 30.91
C LEU A 335 -10.34 18.02 29.91
N LEU A 336 -10.89 17.49 28.82
CA LEU A 336 -11.67 18.30 27.88
C LEU A 336 -12.93 18.91 28.53
N ALA A 337 -13.65 18.15 29.36
CA ALA A 337 -14.83 18.65 30.06
C ALA A 337 -14.48 19.78 31.03
N GLU A 338 -13.36 19.68 31.75
CA GLU A 338 -12.87 20.73 32.63
C GLU A 338 -12.53 22.03 31.87
N GLU A 339 -11.97 21.93 30.66
CA GLU A 339 -11.77 23.12 29.80
C GLU A 339 -13.08 23.79 29.42
N PHE A 340 -14.10 23.01 29.02
CA PHE A 340 -15.40 23.58 28.63
C PHE A 340 -16.14 24.19 29.80
N ARG A 341 -16.12 23.55 30.96
CA ARG A 341 -16.74 24.11 32.18
C ARG A 341 -16.19 25.50 32.49
N SER A 342 -14.87 25.66 32.41
CA SER A 342 -14.21 26.94 32.67
C SER A 342 -14.56 28.04 31.66
N GLN A 343 -14.93 27.69 30.42
CA GLN A 343 -15.34 28.65 29.39
C GLN A 343 -16.76 29.18 29.66
N ILE A 344 -17.66 28.32 30.14
CA ILE A 344 -19.03 28.72 30.48
C ILE A 344 -19.01 29.69 31.67
N MET A 345 -18.22 29.38 32.71
CA MET A 345 -18.11 30.24 33.89
C MET A 345 -17.53 31.63 33.56
N GLN A 346 -16.61 31.72 32.58
CA GLN A 346 -16.08 33.01 32.12
C GLN A 346 -17.08 33.84 31.32
N GLU A 347 -18.09 33.22 30.70
CA GLU A 347 -19.15 33.94 29.97
C GLU A 347 -20.23 34.51 30.90
N ASP A 348 -20.43 33.93 32.09
CA ASP A 348 -21.44 34.36 33.07
C ASP A 348 -20.93 35.51 34.00
N ASP A 349 -19.62 35.79 34.00
CA ASP A 349 -18.97 36.83 34.82
C ASP A 349 -18.77 38.18 34.08
N ASP A 350 -19.20 38.29 32.81
CA ASP A 350 -19.24 39.52 31.99
C ASP A 350 -20.68 40.06 31.83
#